data_AF-A0A957FF40-F1
#
_entry.id   AF-A0A957FF40-F1
#
_cell.length_a   1.000
_cell.length_b   1.000
_cell.length_c   1.000
_cell.angle_alpha   90.00
_cell.angle_beta   90.00
_cell.angle_gamma   90.00
#
_symmetry.space_group_name_H-M   'P 1'
#
loop_
_entity.id
_entity.type
_entity.pdbx_description
1 polymer ?
#
loop_
_entity_poly.entity_id
_entity_poly.type
_entity_poly.pdbx_seq_one_letter_code
_entity_poly.pdbx_strand_id
1 'polypeptide(L)'
;MKHVRCNFCDADDAVVLHHGPDLLLQKPGDFYLVRCRQCGLIYQNPQLSMAELANHYPDDYLPYQQNATNQQTRMAQVSRDQAIARFCDRVIQHRPQ
;
A
#
# COMPACT_ATOMS: atom_id res chain seq x y z
N MET A 1 -2.91 -1.63 15.34
CA MET A 1 -1.70 -0.97 14.83
C MET A 1 -0.69 -0.78 15.96
N LYS A 2 0.60 -0.75 15.69
CA LYS A 2 1.68 -0.56 16.68
C LYS A 2 2.72 0.44 16.17
N HIS A 3 3.20 1.34 17.04
CA HIS A 3 4.38 2.14 16.71
C HIS A 3 5.63 1.27 16.69
N VAL A 4 6.49 1.46 15.69
CA VAL A 4 7.73 0.71 15.53
C VAL A 4 8.92 1.65 15.28
N ARG A 5 10.09 1.21 15.71
CA ARG A 5 11.38 1.86 15.40
C ARG A 5 11.73 1.62 13.93
N CYS A 6 12.67 2.41 13.40
CA CYS A 6 13.10 2.26 12.01
C CYS A 6 13.67 0.86 11.72
N ASN A 7 13.07 0.13 10.79
CA ASN A 7 13.50 -1.24 10.44
C ASN A 7 14.92 -1.35 9.81
N PHE A 8 15.58 -0.23 9.55
CA PHE A 8 16.92 -0.21 8.97
C PHE A 8 18.00 0.22 9.97
N CYS A 9 17.83 1.38 10.63
CA CYS A 9 18.82 1.92 11.56
C CYS A 9 18.41 1.85 13.04
N ASP A 10 17.24 1.28 13.34
CA ASP A 10 16.65 1.15 14.68
C ASP A 10 16.40 2.48 15.42
N ALA A 11 16.51 3.64 14.76
CA ALA A 11 16.16 4.91 15.39
C ALA A 11 14.65 5.03 15.63
N ASP A 12 14.27 5.57 16.79
CA ASP A 12 12.88 5.98 17.10
C ASP A 12 12.69 7.47 16.83
N ASP A 13 13.04 7.87 15.60
CA ASP A 13 13.03 9.27 15.18
C ASP A 13 12.55 9.40 13.74
N ALA A 14 11.25 9.66 13.59
CA ALA A 14 10.59 9.77 12.31
C ALA A 14 9.63 10.96 12.24
N VAL A 15 9.37 11.41 11.01
CA VAL A 15 8.41 12.48 10.70
C VAL A 15 7.37 11.95 9.73
N VAL A 16 6.11 12.30 9.93
CA VAL A 16 5.03 11.98 8.98
C VAL A 16 5.28 12.71 7.66
N LEU A 17 5.27 11.97 6.55
CA LEU A 17 5.29 12.53 5.21
C LEU A 17 3.89 12.60 4.61
N HIS A 18 3.13 11.51 4.75
CA HIS A 18 1.78 11.38 4.22
C HIS A 18 0.93 10.50 5.13
N HIS A 19 -0.38 10.70 5.07
CA HIS A 19 -1.37 9.79 5.62
C HIS A 19 -2.58 9.71 4.69
N GLY A 20 -3.46 8.74 4.88
CA GLY A 20 -4.63 8.55 4.04
C GLY A 20 -5.21 7.14 4.08
N PRO A 21 -6.38 6.95 3.45
CA PRO A 21 -7.08 5.67 3.46
C PRO A 21 -6.45 4.66 2.49
N ASP A 22 -6.94 3.42 2.54
CA ASP A 22 -6.71 2.45 1.47
C ASP A 22 -7.41 2.90 0.19
N LEU A 23 -6.63 3.25 -0.82
CA LEU A 23 -7.13 3.83 -2.07
C LEU A 23 -7.68 2.76 -3.01
N LEU A 24 -7.20 1.51 -2.90
CA LEU A 24 -7.49 0.46 -3.86
C LEU A 24 -8.70 -0.37 -3.44
N LEU A 25 -8.66 -0.92 -2.22
CA LEU A 25 -9.71 -1.81 -1.73
C LEU A 25 -10.69 -1.09 -0.80
N GLN A 26 -10.42 0.17 -0.47
CA GLN A 26 -11.24 0.99 0.44
C GLN A 26 -11.47 0.30 1.80
N LYS A 27 -10.48 -0.46 2.27
CA LYS A 27 -10.54 -1.05 3.61
C LYS A 27 -10.50 0.07 4.67
N PRO A 28 -11.24 -0.08 5.78
CA PRO A 28 -11.18 0.90 6.87
C PRO A 28 -9.76 1.05 7.40
N GLY A 29 -9.35 2.28 7.67
CA GLY A 29 -8.03 2.59 8.25
C GLY A 29 -7.47 3.90 7.74
N ASP A 30 -6.57 4.48 8.52
CA ASP A 30 -5.75 5.61 8.12
C ASP A 30 -4.27 5.20 8.23
N PHE A 31 -3.56 5.26 7.10
CA PHE A 31 -2.24 4.70 6.95
C PHE A 31 -1.20 5.79 6.81
N TYR A 32 -0.22 5.76 7.69
CA TYR A 32 0.81 6.79 7.79
C TYR A 32 2.10 6.31 7.15
N LEU A 33 2.65 7.09 6.22
CA LEU A 33 4.02 6.96 5.74
C LEU A 33 4.89 7.99 6.47
N VAL A 34 5.88 7.49 7.18
CA VAL A 34 6.85 8.31 7.91
C VAL A 34 8.23 8.18 7.26
N ARG A 35 9.07 9.19 7.44
CA ARG A 35 10.49 9.16 7.06
C ARG A 35 11.36 9.21 8.31
N CYS A 36 12.28 8.27 8.44
CA CYS A 36 13.30 8.31 9.49
C CYS A 36 14.19 9.54 9.29
N ARG A 37 14.36 10.36 10.34
CA ARG A 37 15.24 11.54 10.29
C ARG A 37 16.73 11.18 10.32
N GLN A 38 17.08 9.98 10.75
CA GLN A 38 18.47 9.51 10.84
C GLN A 38 18.97 8.90 9.52
N CYS A 39 18.24 7.93 8.94
CA CYS A 39 18.69 7.20 7.75
C CYS A 39 17.87 7.49 6.47
N GLY A 40 16.79 8.25 6.57
CA GLY A 40 15.94 8.59 5.41
C GLY A 40 14.98 7.49 4.93
N LEU A 41 14.94 6.32 5.56
CA LEU A 41 13.99 5.25 5.21
C LEU A 41 12.56 5.78 5.32
N ILE A 42 11.75 5.56 4.27
CA ILE A 42 10.31 5.78 4.29
C ILE A 42 9.63 4.44 4.58
N TYR A 43 8.77 4.41 5.59
CA TYR A 43 8.09 3.20 6.03
C TYR A 43 6.71 3.52 6.63
N GLN A 44 5.85 2.51 6.74
CA GLN A 44 4.56 2.66 7.39
C GLN A 44 4.74 2.65 8.92
N ASN A 45 4.24 3.67 9.61
CA ASN A 45 4.23 3.74 11.07
C ASN A 45 3.09 4.63 11.55
N PRO A 46 2.12 4.13 12.34
CA PRO A 46 2.05 2.81 12.97
C PRO A 46 1.95 1.64 11.98
N GLN A 47 2.62 0.52 12.29
CA GLN A 47 2.53 -0.72 11.53
C GLN A 47 1.27 -1.52 11.90
N LEU A 48 0.62 -2.14 10.93
CA LEU A 48 -0.44 -3.12 11.19
C LEU A 48 0.10 -4.30 12.01
N SER A 49 -0.70 -4.82 12.95
CA SER A 49 -0.44 -6.12 13.57
C SER A 49 -0.68 -7.24 12.55
N MET A 50 -0.19 -8.46 12.83
CA MET A 50 -0.42 -9.61 11.94
C MET A 50 -1.91 -9.92 11.75
N ALA A 51 -2.71 -9.79 12.81
CA ALA A 51 -4.15 -10.00 12.75
C ALA A 51 -4.86 -8.95 11.88
N GLU A 52 -4.44 -7.68 11.97
CA GLU A 52 -5.00 -6.62 11.12
C GLU A 52 -4.52 -6.78 9.67
N LEU A 53 -3.26 -7.15 9.46
CA LEU A 53 -2.68 -7.38 8.13
C LEU A 53 -3.47 -8.45 7.35
N ALA A 54 -3.90 -9.53 8.02
CA ALA A 54 -4.73 -10.57 7.42
C ALA A 54 -6.06 -10.03 6.84
N ASN A 55 -6.65 -8.98 7.43
CA ASN A 55 -7.87 -8.37 6.91
C ASN A 55 -7.64 -7.56 5.62
N HIS A 56 -6.42 -7.05 5.42
CA HIS A 56 -6.02 -6.34 4.20
C HIS A 56 -5.58 -7.28 3.09
N TYR A 57 -5.11 -8.48 3.46
CA TYR A 57 -4.64 -9.51 2.54
C TYR A 57 -5.31 -10.86 2.83
N PRO A 58 -6.63 -10.97 2.57
CA PRO A 58 -7.36 -12.23 2.78
C PRO A 58 -6.92 -13.31 1.78
N ASP A 59 -7.23 -14.57 2.05
CA ASP A 59 -6.84 -15.71 1.20
C ASP A 59 -7.37 -15.59 -0.25
N ASP A 60 -8.51 -14.92 -0.43
CA ASP A 60 -9.14 -14.67 -1.72
C ASP A 60 -8.69 -13.35 -2.37
N TYR A 61 -7.64 -12.71 -1.85
CA TYR A 61 -7.09 -11.48 -2.42
C TYR A 61 -6.68 -11.70 -3.87
N LEU A 62 -7.35 -10.99 -4.79
CA LEU A 62 -7.24 -11.20 -6.24
C LEU A 62 -5.79 -11.31 -6.76
N PRO A 63 -4.81 -10.52 -6.28
CA PRO A 63 -3.41 -10.69 -6.68
C PRO A 63 -2.79 -12.05 -6.36
N TYR A 64 -3.24 -12.77 -5.34
CA TYR A 64 -2.83 -14.16 -5.10
C TYR A 64 -3.28 -15.10 -6.21
N GLN A 65 -4.44 -14.81 -6.81
CA GLN A 65 -5.04 -15.64 -7.86
C GLN A 65 -4.50 -15.34 -9.27
N GLN A 66 -3.88 -14.18 -9.49
CA GLN A 66 -3.34 -13.80 -10.80
C GLN A 66 -2.21 -14.71 -11.30
N ASN A 67 -1.56 -15.47 -10.40
CA ASN A 67 -0.54 -16.46 -10.77
C ASN A 67 -1.13 -17.83 -11.17
N ALA A 68 -2.43 -18.07 -10.98
CA ALA A 68 -3.06 -19.37 -11.23
C ALA A 68 -3.65 -19.52 -12.64
N THR A 69 -4.00 -18.43 -13.32
CA THR A 69 -4.61 -18.49 -14.67
C THR A 69 -3.70 -17.89 -15.73
N ASN A 70 -2.80 -18.72 -16.25
CA ASN A 70 -1.83 -18.39 -17.29
C ASN A 70 -2.47 -18.32 -18.72
N GLN A 71 -3.72 -17.86 -18.84
CA GLN A 71 -4.46 -17.77 -20.11
C GLN A 71 -5.18 -16.42 -20.29
N GLN A 72 -4.55 -15.31 -19.92
CA GLN A 72 -5.06 -13.99 -20.33
C GLN A 72 -4.54 -13.64 -21.71
N THR A 73 -5.46 -13.33 -22.63
CA THR A 73 -5.09 -12.86 -23.97
C THR A 73 -4.35 -11.53 -23.88
N ARG A 74 -3.48 -11.23 -24.86
CA ARG A 74 -2.75 -9.95 -24.91
C ARG A 74 -3.67 -8.73 -24.81
N MET A 75 -4.86 -8.80 -25.42
CA MET A 75 -5.85 -7.71 -25.35
C MET A 75 -6.35 -7.49 -23.91
N ALA A 76 -6.61 -8.56 -23.17
CA ALA A 76 -7.05 -8.46 -21.77
C ALA A 76 -5.95 -7.87 -20.86
N GLN A 77 -4.69 -8.24 -21.11
CA GLN A 77 -3.54 -7.66 -20.41
C GLN A 77 -3.42 -6.16 -20.65
N VAL A 78 -3.46 -5.72 -21.92
CA VAL A 78 -3.38 -4.29 -22.29
C VAL A 78 -4.51 -3.49 -21.66
N SER A 79 -5.75 -4.02 -21.68
CA SER A 79 -6.90 -3.35 -21.08
C SER A 79 -6.73 -3.19 -19.56
N ARG A 80 -6.24 -4.21 -18.86
CA ARG A 80 -5.93 -4.16 -17.43
C ARG A 80 -4.88 -3.10 -17.11
N ASP A 81 -3.78 -3.10 -17.86
CA ASP A 81 -2.66 -2.18 -17.61
C ASP A 81 -3.10 -0.73 -17.85
N GLN A 82 -3.92 -0.47 -18.88
CA GLN A 82 -4.54 0.84 -19.10
C GLN A 82 -5.49 1.24 -17.97
N ALA A 83 -6.28 0.30 -17.43
CA ALA A 83 -7.17 0.57 -16.30
C ALA A 83 -6.39 0.93 -15.03
N ILE A 84 -5.30 0.23 -14.74
CA ILE A 84 -4.39 0.55 -13.62
C ILE A 84 -3.78 1.94 -13.82
N ALA A 85 -3.25 2.25 -15.00
CA ALA A 85 -2.66 3.56 -15.29
C ALA A 85 -3.66 4.70 -15.05
N ARG A 86 -4.88 4.58 -15.60
CA ARG A 86 -5.95 5.58 -15.41
C ARG A 86 -6.36 5.72 -13.94
N PHE A 87 -6.37 4.63 -13.19
CA PHE A 87 -6.64 4.66 -11.76
C PHE A 87 -5.54 5.43 -11.01
N CYS A 88 -4.27 5.11 -11.27
CA CYS A 88 -3.12 5.79 -10.68
C CYS A 88 -3.13 7.29 -10.99
N ASP A 89 -3.37 7.66 -12.25
CA ASP A 89 -3.46 9.07 -12.68
C ASP A 89 -4.54 9.80 -11.88
N ARG A 90 -5.72 9.20 -11.74
CA ARG A 90 -6.82 9.80 -10.97
C ARG A 90 -6.46 9.99 -9.50
N VAL A 91 -5.82 8.99 -8.88
CA VAL A 91 -5.38 9.04 -7.48
C VAL A 91 -4.32 10.14 -7.27
N ILE A 92 -3.37 10.26 -8.19
CA ILE A 92 -2.32 11.29 -8.12
C ILE A 92 -2.93 12.69 -8.31
N GLN A 93 -3.87 12.85 -9.25
CA GLN A 93 -4.51 14.13 -9.57
C GLN A 93 -5.50 14.61 -8.50
N HIS A 94 -6.21 13.70 -7.83
CA HIS A 94 -7.26 14.03 -6.85
C HIS A 94 -6.80 13.73 -5.42
N ARG A 95 -5.49 13.79 -5.16
CA ARG A 95 -4.94 13.53 -3.83
C ARG A 95 -5.54 14.54 -2.83
N PRO A 96 -6.35 14.12 -1.85
CA PRO A 96 -6.85 15.05 -0.84
C PRO A 96 -5.66 15.65 -0.07
N GLN A 97 -5.75 16.96 0.20
CA GLN A 97 -4.72 17.72 0.94
C GLN A 97 -4.66 17.30 2.40
#